data_AF-A0A7R9YLD4-F1
#
_entry.id   AF-A0A7R9YLD4-F1
#
_cell.length_a   1.000
_cell.length_b   1.000
_cell.length_c   1.000
_cell.angle_alpha   90.00
_cell.angle_beta   90.00
_cell.angle_gamma   90.00
#
_symmetry.space_group_name_H-M   'P 1'
#
loop_
_entity.id
_entity.type
_entity.pdbx_description
1 polymer ?
#
loop_
_entity_poly.entity_id
_entity_poly.type
_entity_poly.pdbx_seq_one_letter_code
_entity_poly.pdbx_strand_id
1 'polypeptide(L)'
;GGYTIRNVARCWTYETAVALNQELADDLPPNDYYEYFVPDWKLNLQPNPSMDNLNSRHYLEGIKAQVLENLRALQGAPSVQMAQMPPALHSDDEQDEDEPEQDEDE
;
A
#
# COMPACT_ATOMS: atom_id res chain seq x y z
N GLY A 1 -1.35 5.57 7.64
CA GLY A 1 -2.40 6.09 6.74
C GLY A 1 -1.90 7.31 6.00
N GLY A 2 -2.65 7.81 5.01
CA GLY A 2 -2.33 9.04 4.29
C GLY A 2 -3.55 9.97 4.24
N TYR A 3 -3.33 11.27 4.44
CA TYR A 3 -4.41 12.25 4.61
C TYR A 3 -4.66 13.11 3.37
N THR A 4 -3.78 13.03 2.37
CA THR A 4 -3.99 13.64 1.05
C THR A 4 -4.48 12.56 0.10
N ILE A 5 -5.80 12.38 -0.01
CA ILE A 5 -6.44 11.24 -0.70
C ILE A 5 -5.92 11.02 -2.13
N ARG A 6 -5.62 12.10 -2.86
CA ARG A 6 -5.08 12.05 -4.23
C ARG A 6 -3.68 11.43 -4.29
N ASN A 7 -2.86 11.71 -3.27
CA ASN A 7 -1.51 11.17 -3.17
C ASN A 7 -1.55 9.72 -2.66
N VAL A 8 -2.55 9.37 -1.84
CA VAL A 8 -2.81 7.97 -1.45
C VAL A 8 -3.14 7.13 -2.68
N ALA A 9 -4.05 7.60 -3.53
CA ALA A 9 -4.40 6.92 -4.78
C ALA A 9 -3.18 6.73 -5.70
N ARG A 10 -2.35 7.77 -5.88
CA ARG A 10 -1.09 7.69 -6.64
C ARG A 10 -0.13 6.65 -6.05
N CYS A 11 0.10 6.72 -4.74
CA CYS A 11 1.04 5.86 -4.02
C CYS A 11 0.66 4.39 -4.21
N TRP A 12 -0.59 4.02 -3.91
CA TRP A 12 -1.03 2.63 -3.98
C TRP A 12 -1.11 2.12 -5.42
N THR A 13 -1.49 2.96 -6.38
CA THR A 13 -1.45 2.61 -7.81
C THR A 13 -0.02 2.24 -8.23
N TYR A 14 0.96 3.07 -7.87
CA TYR A 14 2.36 2.81 -8.19
C TYR A 14 2.91 1.58 -7.45
N GLU A 15 2.66 1.44 -6.14
CA GLU A 15 3.10 0.29 -5.35
C GLU A 15 2.50 -1.03 -5.85
N THR A 16 1.26 -1.02 -6.36
CA THR A 16 0.64 -2.18 -6.99
C THR A 16 1.38 -2.57 -8.28
N ALA A 17 1.74 -1.60 -9.11
CA ALA A 17 2.54 -1.86 -10.30
C ALA A 17 3.92 -2.43 -9.96
N VAL A 18 4.58 -1.92 -8.90
CA VAL A 18 5.83 -2.48 -8.38
C VAL A 18 5.65 -3.94 -7.93
N ALA A 19 4.57 -4.25 -7.22
CA ALA A 19 4.27 -5.62 -6.80
C ALA A 19 4.04 -6.58 -7.99
N LEU A 20 3.48 -6.07 -9.09
CA LEU A 20 3.29 -6.79 -10.34
C LEU A 20 4.52 -6.74 -11.27
N ASN A 21 5.57 -6.04 -10.86
CA ASN A 21 6.77 -5.77 -11.67
C ASN A 21 6.43 -5.17 -13.05
N GLN A 22 5.54 -4.17 -13.04
CA GLN A 22 5.11 -3.42 -14.22
C GLN A 22 5.54 -1.95 -14.12
N GLU A 23 5.94 -1.38 -15.25
CA GLU A 23 6.18 0.05 -15.38
C GLU A 23 4.92 0.78 -15.83
N LEU A 24 4.61 1.92 -15.19
CA LEU A 24 3.49 2.77 -15.54
C LEU A 24 3.98 4.07 -16.20
N ALA A 25 3.17 4.57 -17.13
CA ALA A 25 3.34 5.93 -17.63
C ALA A 25 3.06 6.95 -16.53
N ASP A 26 3.72 8.10 -16.60
CA ASP A 26 3.50 9.18 -15.63
C ASP A 26 2.20 9.95 -15.91
N ASP A 27 1.72 9.98 -17.16
CA ASP A 27 0.43 10.54 -17.52
C ASP A 27 -0.71 9.64 -17.03
N LEU A 28 -1.61 10.18 -16.22
CA LEU A 28 -2.75 9.44 -15.73
C LEU A 28 -3.75 9.15 -16.86
N PRO A 29 -4.31 7.94 -16.93
CA PRO A 29 -5.40 7.65 -17.85
C PRO A 29 -6.71 8.33 -17.41
N PRO A 30 -7.62 8.66 -18.35
CA PRO A 30 -8.96 9.15 -18.02
C PRO A 30 -9.69 8.16 -17.11
N ASN A 31 -10.36 8.67 -16.08
CA ASN A 31 -11.17 7.91 -15.13
C ASN A 31 -12.19 8.84 -14.45
N ASP A 32 -13.13 8.28 -13.70
CA ASP A 32 -14.22 9.03 -13.06
C ASP A 32 -13.74 10.10 -12.06
N TYR A 33 -12.52 9.96 -11.54
CA TYR A 33 -11.91 10.86 -10.57
C TYR A 33 -10.79 11.72 -11.18
N TYR A 34 -10.66 11.77 -12.51
CA TYR A 34 -9.52 12.39 -13.20
C TYR A 34 -9.31 13.86 -12.80
N GLU A 35 -10.39 14.61 -12.58
CA GLU A 35 -10.35 16.03 -12.16
C GLU A 35 -9.71 16.25 -10.78
N TYR A 36 -9.67 15.23 -9.92
CA TYR A 36 -9.00 15.36 -8.63
C TYR A 36 -7.49 15.60 -8.84
N PHE A 37 -6.91 15.12 -9.94
CA PHE A 37 -5.45 15.15 -10.15
C PHE A 37 -4.92 16.43 -10.83
N VAL A 38 -5.74 17.48 -10.91
CA VAL A 38 -5.32 18.83 -11.31
C VAL A 38 -4.17 19.35 -10.41
N PRO A 39 -3.18 20.08 -10.96
CA PRO A 39 -3.17 20.69 -12.30
C PRO A 39 -2.44 19.91 -13.40
N ASP A 40 -1.81 18.79 -13.08
CA ASP A 40 -0.83 18.16 -13.96
C ASP A 40 -1.24 16.77 -14.47
N TRP A 41 -2.22 16.14 -13.82
CA TRP A 41 -2.66 14.77 -14.13
C TRP A 41 -1.50 13.77 -14.16
N LYS A 42 -0.48 13.99 -13.34
CA LYS A 42 0.67 13.09 -13.22
C LYS A 42 0.51 12.08 -12.09
N LEU A 43 1.08 10.91 -12.29
CA LEU A 43 1.19 9.86 -11.29
C LEU A 43 2.26 10.22 -10.25
N ASN A 44 3.43 10.67 -10.69
CA ASN A 44 4.54 10.99 -9.80
C ASN A 44 4.38 12.36 -9.13
N LEU A 45 4.80 12.42 -7.87
CA LEU A 45 4.79 13.64 -7.06
C LEU A 45 6.16 14.30 -7.08
N GLN A 46 6.17 15.62 -7.24
CA GLN A 46 7.38 16.40 -7.08
C GLN A 46 7.59 16.74 -5.59
N PRO A 47 8.80 16.54 -5.03
CA PRO A 47 9.11 16.98 -3.67
C PRO A 47 8.87 18.48 -3.51
N ASN A 48 8.37 18.90 -2.35
CA ASN A 48 8.17 20.31 -2.06
C ASN A 48 9.55 21.00 -1.92
N PRO A 49 9.92 21.93 -2.82
CA PRO A 49 11.24 22.56 -2.81
C PRO A 49 11.43 23.53 -1.63
N SER A 50 10.34 23.97 -0.98
CA SER A 50 10.38 24.89 0.15
C SER A 50 10.48 24.20 1.51
N MET A 51 10.47 22.87 1.54
CA MET A 51 10.58 22.10 2.78
C MET A 51 12.02 21.67 3.01
N ASP A 52 12.66 22.24 4.03
CA ASP A 52 14.03 21.88 4.40
C ASP A 52 14.13 20.46 4.95
N ASN A 53 15.13 19.71 4.45
CA ASN A 53 15.46 18.41 5.01
C ASN A 53 16.31 18.57 6.29
N LEU A 54 15.66 18.45 7.44
CA LEU A 54 16.34 18.53 8.75
C LEU A 54 17.02 17.21 9.16
N ASN A 55 16.97 16.17 8.32
CA ASN A 55 17.60 14.88 8.59
C ASN A 55 19.08 14.92 8.16
N SER A 56 19.94 15.45 9.04
CA SER A 56 21.38 15.45 8.79
C SER A 56 21.92 14.02 8.64
N ARG A 57 22.96 13.86 7.83
CA ARG A 57 23.59 12.55 7.61
C ARG A 57 24.11 11.91 8.90
N HIS A 58 24.73 12.71 9.77
CA HIS A 58 25.23 12.25 11.06
C HIS A 58 24.11 11.70 11.96
N TYR A 59 22.97 12.38 12.02
CA TYR A 59 21.79 11.93 12.77
C TYR A 59 21.26 10.58 12.26
N LEU A 60 21.10 10.45 10.94
CA LEU A 60 20.63 9.21 10.32
C LEU A 60 21.61 8.04 10.52
N GLU A 61 22.92 8.30 10.43
CA GLU A 61 23.96 7.29 10.65
C GLU A 61 23.96 6.80 12.11
N GLY A 62 23.75 7.69 13.08
CA GLY A 62 23.62 7.34 14.50
C GLY A 62 22.44 6.40 14.75
N ILE A 63 21.25 6.74 14.23
CA ILE A 63 20.05 5.88 14.35
C ILE A 63 20.29 4.53 13.67
N LYS A 64 20.84 4.54 12.45
CA LYS A 64 21.12 3.30 11.71
C LYS A 64 22.02 2.35 12.50
N ALA A 65 23.10 2.87 13.10
CA ALA A 65 24.01 2.06 13.91
C ALA A 65 23.30 1.43 15.12
N GLN A 66 22.47 2.21 15.81
CA GLN A 66 21.69 1.71 16.95
C GLN A 66 20.68 0.61 16.54
N VAL A 67 19.95 0.80 15.43
CA VAL A 67 19.01 -0.19 14.92
C VAL A 67 19.73 -1.49 14.56
N LEU A 68 20.88 -1.40 13.90
CA LEU A 68 21.66 -2.59 13.53
C LEU A 68 22.19 -3.35 14.74
N GLU A 69 22.61 -2.68 15.80
CA GLU A 69 23.04 -3.34 17.04
C GLU A 69 21.85 -4.03 17.74
N ASN A 70 20.67 -3.40 17.75
CA ASN A 70 19.45 -4.05 18.25
C ASN A 70 19.09 -5.31 17.45
N LEU A 71 19.18 -5.24 16.12
CA LEU A 71 18.93 -6.39 15.24
C LEU A 71 19.96 -7.50 15.45
N ARG A 72 21.22 -7.16 15.75
CA ARG A 72 22.28 -8.14 16.05
C ARG A 72 21.99 -8.90 17.34
N ALA A 73 21.34 -8.26 18.32
CA ALA A 73 20.96 -8.89 19.57
C ALA A 73 19.79 -9.89 19.43
N LEU A 74 19.05 -9.84 18.32
CA LEU A 74 18.08 -10.88 17.99
C LEU A 74 18.85 -12.16 17.63
N GLN A 75 18.80 -13.18 18.50
CA GLN A 75 19.15 -14.53 18.10
C GLN A 75 18.27 -14.90 16.91
N GLY A 76 18.88 -15.26 15.77
CA GLY A 76 18.15 -15.65 14.58
C GLY A 76 17.03 -16.62 14.93
N ALA A 77 15.79 -16.28 14.60
CA ALA A 77 14.69 -17.21 14.76
C ALA A 77 15.05 -18.47 13.97
N PRO A 78 15.10 -19.67 14.58
CA PRO A 78 15.22 -20.89 13.80
C PRO A 78 14.10 -20.85 12.77
N SER A 79 14.48 -20.91 11.50
CA SER A 79 13.60 -20.75 10.36
C SER A 79 12.31 -21.55 10.56
N VAL A 80 11.18 -20.84 10.67
CA VAL A 80 9.86 -21.47 10.63
C VAL A 80 9.74 -22.08 9.24
N GLN A 81 9.70 -23.42 9.16
CA GLN A 81 9.52 -24.10 7.89
C GLN A 81 8.18 -23.67 7.30
N MET A 82 8.20 -23.24 6.03
CA MET A 82 6.98 -23.00 5.26
C MET A 82 6.23 -24.32 5.12
N ALA A 83 5.20 -24.52 5.92
CA ALA A 83 4.29 -25.65 5.77
C ALA A 83 3.19 -25.28 4.78
N GLN A 84 2.80 -26.22 3.91
CA GLN A 84 1.58 -26.06 3.12
C GLN A 84 0.39 -25.96 4.08
N MET A 85 -0.49 -25.00 3.82
CA MET A 85 -1.77 -24.91 4.50
C MET A 85 -2.51 -26.25 4.34
N PRO A 86 -3.01 -26.87 5.42
CA PRO A 86 -3.90 -28.01 5.31
C PRO A 86 -5.08 -27.68 4.38
N PRO A 87 -5.61 -28.64 3.59
CA PRO A 87 -6.80 -28.40 2.79
C PRO A 87 -7.90 -27.83 3.67
N ALA A 88 -8.55 -26.75 3.22
CA ALA A 88 -9.72 -26.20 3.89
C ALA A 88 -10.74 -27.33 4.07
N LEU A 89 -11.15 -27.59 5.32
CA LEU A 89 -12.35 -28.38 5.57
C LEU A 89 -13.48 -27.66 4.82
N HIS A 90 -14.00 -28.28 3.77
CA HIS A 90 -15.24 -27.84 3.16
C HIS A 90 -16.30 -27.93 4.26
N SER A 91 -16.70 -26.80 4.82
CA SER A 91 -17.99 -26.69 5.47
C SER A 91 -18.99 -26.65 4.33
N ASP A 92 -19.68 -27.76 4.09
CA ASP A 92 -20.83 -27.88 3.19
C ASP A 92 -22.02 -27.06 3.72
N ASP A 93 -21.84 -25.78 4.03
CA ASP A 93 -22.90 -24.83 4.34
C ASP A 93 -23.15 -23.93 3.10
N GLU A 94 -23.26 -24.58 1.94
CA GLU A 94 -23.97 -24.03 0.78
C GLU A 94 -25.46 -24.39 0.93
N GLN A 95 -26.21 -23.57 1.67
CA GLN A 95 -27.66 -23.41 1.51
C GLN A 95 -28.15 -22.23 2.34
N ASP A 96 -28.72 -21.26 1.62
CA ASP A 96 -29.73 -20.26 1.97
C ASP A 96 -29.39 -19.01 1.14
N GLU A 97 -29.54 -19.11 -0.18
CA GLU A 97 -30.73 -18.69 -0.94
C GLU A 97 -30.96 -17.17 -0.85
N ASP A 98 -30.78 -16.53 -2.01
CA ASP A 98 -31.10 -15.14 -2.29
C ASP A 98 -32.53 -14.78 -1.82
N GLU A 99 -32.67 -13.97 -0.76
CA GLU A 99 -33.90 -13.21 -0.54
C GLU A 99 -33.77 -11.83 -1.20
N PRO A 100 -34.52 -11.55 -2.28
CA PRO A 100 -34.74 -10.16 -2.71
C PRO A 100 -35.78 -9.53 -1.78
N GLU A 101 -35.36 -8.61 -0.90
CA GLU A 101 -36.31 -7.71 -0.24
C GLU A 101 -36.91 -6.76 -1.29
N GLN A 102 -38.24 -6.80 -1.35
CA GLN A 102 -39.12 -6.13 -2.30
C GLN A 102 -39.17 -4.63 -2.01
N ASP A 103 -39.20 -3.82 -3.08
CA ASP A 103 -39.63 -2.43 -3.03
C ASP A 103 -41.07 -2.37 -2.49
N GLU A 104 -41.30 -1.68 -1.37
CA GLU A 104 -42.62 -1.17 -0.99
C GLU A 104 -42.57 0.35 -0.88
N ASP A 105 -43.36 1.00 -1.74
CA ASP A 105 -43.63 2.42 -1.81
C ASP A 105 -44.26 2.98 -0.51
N GLU A 106 -43.78 4.15 -0.06
CA GLU A 106 -44.60 5.28 0.42
C GLU A 106 -43.83 6.62 0.38
#